data_AF-A0A0M6XN46-F1
#
_entry.id   AF-A0A0M6XN46-F1
#
_cell.length_a   1.000
_cell.length_b   1.000
_cell.length_c   1.000
_cell.angle_alpha   90.00
_cell.angle_beta   90.00
_cell.angle_gamma   90.00
#
_symmetry.space_group_name_H-M   'P 1'
#
loop_
_entity.id
_entity.type
_entity.pdbx_description
1 polymer ?
#
loop_
_entity_poly.entity_id
_entity_poly.type
_entity_poly.pdbx_seq_one_letter_code
_entity_poly.pdbx_strand_id
1 'polypeptide(L)'
;MKRSLLILPLLAACALPTANGPVPDPQAYAITDAPIPFAVGRLLPRGITERDVRVAENCYGYAYQGQIYPVLIPRGTQYCL
;
A
#
# COMPACT_ATOMS: atom_id res chain seq x y z
N MET A 1 -39.86 -23.83 -20.12
CA MET A 1 -38.79 -24.36 -19.25
C MET A 1 -37.79 -23.24 -18.99
N LYS A 2 -37.78 -22.69 -17.77
CA LYS A 2 -36.90 -21.59 -17.35
C LYS A 2 -35.49 -22.14 -17.10
N ARG A 3 -34.49 -21.69 -17.87
CA ARG A 3 -33.06 -21.81 -17.50
C ARG A 3 -32.59 -20.42 -17.09
N SER A 4 -32.68 -20.15 -15.80
CA SER A 4 -32.15 -18.93 -15.19
C SER A 4 -30.64 -18.88 -15.38
N LEU A 5 -30.15 -17.84 -16.05
CA LEU A 5 -28.74 -17.45 -16.01
C LEU A 5 -28.40 -17.03 -14.57
N LEU A 6 -27.47 -17.74 -13.94
CA LEU A 6 -26.81 -17.30 -12.72
C LEU A 6 -25.77 -16.23 -13.10
N ILE A 7 -26.16 -14.97 -12.92
CA ILE A 7 -25.26 -13.82 -12.94
C ILE A 7 -24.51 -13.82 -11.61
N LEU A 8 -23.20 -14.10 -11.65
CA LEU A 8 -22.30 -13.99 -10.50
C LEU A 8 -22.02 -12.49 -10.25
N PRO A 9 -22.21 -11.95 -9.03
CA PRO A 9 -21.95 -10.54 -8.78
C PRO A 9 -20.45 -10.31 -8.75
N LEU A 10 -19.97 -9.36 -9.56
CA LEU A 10 -18.64 -8.79 -9.44
C LEU A 10 -18.49 -8.21 -8.02
N LEU A 11 -17.63 -8.83 -7.21
CA LEU A 11 -17.04 -8.18 -6.05
C LEU A 11 -16.26 -6.97 -6.57
N ALA A 12 -16.86 -5.80 -6.43
CA ALA A 12 -16.20 -4.51 -6.58
C ALA A 12 -15.07 -4.44 -5.55
N ALA A 13 -13.89 -4.88 -5.95
CA ALA A 13 -12.66 -4.43 -5.31
C ALA A 13 -12.66 -2.91 -5.45
N CYS A 14 -12.96 -2.19 -4.37
CA CYS A 14 -12.57 -0.80 -4.25
C CYS A 14 -11.05 -0.78 -4.45
N ALA A 15 -10.61 -0.50 -5.68
CA ALA A 15 -9.22 -0.28 -6.01
C ALA A 15 -8.80 0.94 -5.20
N LEU A 16 -8.19 0.69 -4.04
CA LEU A 16 -7.41 1.68 -3.36
C LEU A 16 -6.40 2.23 -4.38
N PRO A 17 -6.01 3.52 -4.30
CA PRO A 17 -4.89 4.04 -5.05
C PRO A 17 -3.61 3.49 -4.42
N THR A 18 -3.50 2.17 -4.32
CA THR A 18 -2.30 1.46 -3.91
C THR A 18 -1.44 1.37 -5.16
N ALA A 19 -0.14 1.55 -4.96
CA ALA A 19 0.89 1.42 -5.96
C ALA A 19 0.64 0.31 -7.01
N ASN A 20 1.23 0.48 -8.20
CA ASN A 20 1.20 -0.50 -9.30
C ASN A 20 1.64 -1.93 -8.89
N GLY A 21 2.18 -2.12 -7.69
CA GLY A 21 2.39 -3.40 -7.04
C GLY A 21 3.12 -3.23 -5.70
N PRO A 22 3.45 -4.35 -5.04
CA PRO A 22 4.38 -4.38 -3.92
C PRO A 22 5.77 -3.86 -4.30
N VAL A 23 6.57 -3.49 -3.30
CA VAL A 23 8.00 -3.22 -3.51
C VAL A 23 8.73 -4.50 -3.95
N PRO A 24 9.77 -4.40 -4.79
CA PRO A 24 10.45 -5.56 -5.36
C PRO A 24 11.22 -6.40 -4.33
N ASP A 25 11.78 -5.77 -3.29
CA ASP A 25 12.44 -6.45 -2.18
C ASP A 25 11.77 -6.08 -0.85
N PRO A 26 10.70 -6.79 -0.45
CA PRO A 26 10.00 -6.50 0.80
C PRO A 26 10.79 -6.88 2.05
N GLN A 27 11.84 -7.71 1.94
CA GLN A 27 12.62 -8.15 3.09
C GLN A 27 13.60 -7.08 3.58
N ALA A 28 13.99 -6.14 2.71
CA ALA A 28 14.78 -4.98 3.09
C ALA A 28 14.02 -3.98 3.99
N TYR A 29 12.68 -4.06 4.02
CA TYR A 29 11.80 -3.11 4.71
C TYR A 29 11.55 -3.52 6.17
N ALA A 30 12.04 -2.72 7.11
CA ALA A 30 11.91 -2.97 8.54
C ALA A 30 11.04 -1.93 9.25
N ILE A 31 10.54 -2.28 10.44
CA ILE A 31 9.98 -1.29 11.36
C ILE A 31 11.09 -0.34 11.79
N THR A 32 10.79 0.94 11.89
CA THR A 32 11.71 1.95 12.39
C THR A 32 11.17 2.56 13.69
N ASP A 33 12.08 2.85 14.63
CA ASP A 33 11.78 3.63 15.84
C ASP A 33 11.91 5.14 15.57
N ALA A 34 12.47 5.53 14.41
CA ALA A 34 12.56 6.93 14.02
C ALA A 34 11.16 7.50 13.74
N PRO A 35 10.90 8.79 14.06
CA PRO A 35 9.65 9.43 13.72
C PRO A 35 9.37 9.37 12.21
N ILE A 36 8.16 8.93 11.85
CA ILE A 36 7.71 8.94 10.46
C ILE A 36 7.50 10.41 10.02
N PRO A 37 8.07 10.86 8.88
CA PRO A 37 7.85 12.22 8.42
C PRO A 37 6.36 12.51 8.20
N PHE A 38 5.90 13.71 8.59
CA PHE A 38 4.51 14.14 8.41
C PHE A 38 4.00 13.95 6.97
N ALA A 39 4.86 14.20 5.98
CA ALA A 39 4.52 14.01 4.57
C ALA A 39 4.19 12.55 4.22
N VAL A 40 4.92 11.58 4.79
CA VAL A 40 4.66 10.15 4.59
C VAL A 40 3.29 9.78 5.15
N GLY A 41 2.97 10.22 6.37
CA GLY A 41 1.66 9.97 7.00
C GLY A 41 0.48 10.50 6.17
N ARG A 42 0.66 11.62 5.47
CA ARG A 42 -0.36 12.21 4.58
C ARG A 42 -0.57 11.47 3.26
N LEU A 43 0.40 10.66 2.85
CA LEU A 43 0.38 9.88 1.61
C LEU A 43 -0.09 8.43 1.83
N LEU A 44 -0.29 8.02 3.09
CA LEU A 44 -0.79 6.69 3.41
C LEU A 44 -2.24 6.51 2.91
N PRO A 45 -2.58 5.32 2.37
CA PRO A 45 -3.96 4.99 2.05
C PRO A 45 -4.86 5.02 3.29
N ARG A 46 -6.17 5.17 3.08
CA ARG A 46 -7.13 5.08 4.18
C ARG A 46 -7.04 3.72 4.88
N GLY A 47 -7.01 3.73 6.21
CA GLY A 47 -6.91 2.52 7.03
C GLY A 47 -5.48 2.05 7.29
N ILE A 48 -4.47 2.67 6.65
CA ILE A 48 -3.06 2.46 6.95
C ILE A 48 -2.60 3.53 7.94
N THR A 49 -1.85 3.12 8.95
CA THR A 49 -1.32 4.00 10.00
C THR A 49 0.21 4.02 9.97
N GLU A 50 0.81 4.94 10.73
CA GLU A 50 2.27 5.01 10.87
C GLU A 50 2.89 3.71 11.42
N ARG A 51 2.12 2.89 12.16
CA ARG A 51 2.59 1.58 12.67
C ARG A 51 2.77 0.54 11.57
N ASP A 52 2.10 0.74 10.44
CA ASP A 52 2.19 -0.13 9.27
C ASP A 52 3.38 0.27 8.39
N VAL A 53 3.99 1.42 8.63
CA VAL A 53 5.12 1.92 7.83
C VAL A 53 6.36 1.04 8.05
N ARG A 54 7.08 0.81 6.96
CA ARG A 54 8.37 0.15 6.93
C ARG A 54 9.36 1.00 6.15
N VAL A 55 10.63 0.90 6.48
CA VAL A 55 11.70 1.70 5.87
C VAL A 55 12.81 0.78 5.40
N ALA A 56 13.32 1.05 4.20
CA ALA A 56 14.52 0.44 3.63
C ALA A 56 15.28 1.50 2.86
N GLU A 57 16.59 1.66 3.10
CA GLU A 57 17.45 2.58 2.33
C GLU A 57 16.84 4.00 2.15
N ASN A 58 16.29 4.56 3.24
CA ASN A 58 15.59 5.85 3.26
C ASN A 58 14.32 5.94 2.40
N CYS A 59 13.85 4.83 1.84
CA CYS A 59 12.56 4.69 1.17
C CYS A 59 11.47 4.19 2.13
N TYR A 60 10.25 4.71 1.95
CA TYR A 60 9.10 4.40 2.80
C TYR A 60 8.13 3.48 2.07
N GLY A 61 7.68 2.44 2.77
CA GLY A 61 6.62 1.54 2.37
C GLY A 61 5.63 1.32 3.51
N TYR A 62 4.53 0.63 3.25
CA TYR A 62 3.56 0.23 4.27
C TYR A 62 3.17 -1.23 4.11
N ALA A 63 2.97 -1.90 5.24
CA ALA A 63 2.50 -3.28 5.30
C ALA A 63 0.99 -3.32 5.11
N TYR A 64 0.52 -4.15 4.17
CA TYR A 64 -0.88 -4.41 3.95
C TYR A 64 -1.07 -5.83 3.41
N GLN A 65 -1.97 -6.61 4.02
CA GLN A 65 -2.28 -7.99 3.61
C GLN A 65 -1.04 -8.89 3.44
N GLY A 66 -0.04 -8.73 4.32
CA GLY A 66 1.20 -9.53 4.29
C GLY A 66 2.22 -9.12 3.22
N GLN A 67 1.97 -8.03 2.50
CA GLN A 67 2.88 -7.47 1.50
C GLN A 67 3.32 -6.06 1.91
N ILE A 68 4.42 -5.58 1.33
CA ILE A 68 4.89 -4.20 1.50
C ILE A 68 4.63 -3.44 0.21
N TYR A 69 3.88 -2.36 0.29
CA TYR A 69 3.61 -1.45 -0.83
C TYR A 69 4.39 -0.16 -0.66
N PRO A 70 4.86 0.48 -1.75
CA PRO A 70 5.56 1.76 -1.63
C PRO A 70 4.59 2.87 -1.22
N VAL A 71 5.04 3.76 -0.36
CA VAL A 71 4.38 5.06 -0.17
C VAL A 71 4.69 5.90 -1.40
N LEU A 72 3.66 6.34 -2.14
CA LEU A 72 3.84 7.08 -3.39
C LEU A 72 3.72 8.58 -3.18
N ILE A 73 4.62 9.36 -3.79
CA ILE A 73 4.40 10.80 -3.97
C ILE A 73 3.32 11.03 -5.05
N PRO A 74 2.73 12.24 -5.15
CA PRO A 74 1.67 12.52 -6.13
C PRO A 74 2.06 12.27 -7.61
N ARG A 75 3.36 12.26 -7.93
CA ARG A 75 3.88 11.93 -9.27
C ARG A 75 3.98 10.42 -9.55
N GLY A 76 3.64 9.57 -8.59
CA GLY A 76 3.59 8.11 -8.74
C GLY A 76 4.90 7.38 -8.47
N THR A 77 5.97 8.07 -8.09
CA THR A 77 7.22 7.43 -7.64
C THR A 77 7.18 7.15 -6.15
N GLN A 78 8.03 6.23 -5.69
CA GLN A 78 8.18 5.97 -4.27
C GLN A 78 8.75 7.19 -3.54
N TYR A 79 8.29 7.40 -2.30
CA TYR A 79 8.87 8.38 -1.39
C TYR A 79 10.16 7.82 -0.79
N CYS A 80 11.29 8.41 -1.17
CA CYS A 80 12.62 8.16 -0.61
C CYS A 80 13.29 9.48 -0.26
N LEU A 81 14.10 9.50 0.82
CA LEU A 81 14.88 10.67 1.26
C LEU A 81 16.37 10.54 0.93
#